data_AF-A0AAE0VZW1-F1
#
_entry.id   AF-A0AAE0VZW1-F1
#
_cell.length_a   1.000
_cell.length_b   1.000
_cell.length_c   1.000
_cell.angle_alpha   90.00
_cell.angle_beta   90.00
_cell.angle_gamma   90.00
#
_symmetry.space_group_name_H-M   'P 1'
#
loop_
_entity.id
_entity.type
_entity.pdbx_description
1 polymer ?
#
loop_
_entity_poly.entity_id
_entity_poly.type
_entity_poly.pdbx_seq_one_letter_code
_entity_poly.pdbx_strand_id
1 'polypeptide(L)'
;MHKILKAPKTDEMRMTVSLTVTKGSPERCILAEYFLKEIKTNYQTLLLEWSALQEDLKNEIVNKIADNEQAKRPMSLLTVNKKDLAQLATEITQLKITLPAVLNQSKMANIGRVKALEEEALQLRKEKGEVESQVLYWKSRCQSAFAECQREKEENLKLRCDLQELTNQMSQQSEYCTSLGSACCTILWRVSRNEDSVQAILMGSKVDEFLSLISSTLKSFCEAYKTDWPQEDSHETQFILALCGIITNVAASAYGRDFLVNNHHGCQILDTHINVLSSMPISKCAQLKK
;
A
#
# COMPACT_ATOMS: atom_id res chain seq x y z
N MET A 1 41.49 -48.96 -29.77
CA MET A 1 40.09 -48.81 -29.34
C MET A 1 39.32 -47.99 -30.38
N HIS A 2 38.01 -48.16 -30.41
CA HIS A 2 37.06 -47.94 -31.49
C HIS A 2 36.97 -46.55 -32.15
N LYS A 3 36.62 -46.61 -33.45
CA LYS A 3 36.00 -45.60 -34.32
C LYS A 3 34.53 -45.32 -33.94
N ILE A 4 34.03 -44.19 -34.47
CA ILE A 4 32.79 -43.93 -35.26
C ILE A 4 32.07 -42.69 -34.70
N LEU A 5 32.25 -41.48 -35.26
CA LEU A 5 31.56 -40.86 -36.42
C LEU A 5 30.02 -40.72 -36.27
N LYS A 6 29.52 -39.48 -36.18
CA LYS A 6 28.42 -39.00 -37.07
C LYS A 6 28.21 -37.47 -37.07
N ALA A 7 28.51 -36.93 -38.25
CA ALA A 7 28.01 -35.81 -39.06
C ALA A 7 26.91 -34.83 -38.56
N PRO A 8 26.87 -33.60 -39.13
CA PRO A 8 26.15 -32.43 -38.63
C PRO A 8 24.71 -32.36 -39.12
N LYS A 9 23.82 -31.76 -38.32
CA LYS A 9 22.44 -31.44 -38.73
C LYS A 9 22.26 -29.93 -38.80
N THR A 10 22.27 -29.46 -40.05
CA THR A 10 21.39 -28.46 -40.67
C THR A 10 20.67 -27.48 -39.72
N ASP A 11 21.05 -26.22 -39.89
CA ASP A 11 20.45 -25.00 -39.37
C ASP A 11 18.92 -24.99 -39.50
N GLU A 12 18.22 -25.16 -38.38
CA GLU A 12 16.92 -24.53 -38.17
C GLU A 12 17.19 -23.10 -37.72
N MET A 13 17.03 -22.16 -38.64
CA MET A 13 17.11 -20.72 -38.41
C MET A 13 15.95 -20.28 -37.49
N ARG A 14 16.07 -20.56 -36.19
CA ARG A 14 15.19 -19.99 -35.15
C ARG A 14 15.53 -18.52 -34.97
N MET A 15 14.86 -17.63 -35.72
CA MET A 15 14.76 -16.23 -35.30
C MET A 15 13.79 -16.14 -34.13
N THR A 16 14.34 -16.18 -32.91
CA THR A 16 13.62 -15.79 -31.70
C THR A 16 13.85 -14.30 -31.51
N VAL A 17 12.83 -13.46 -31.72
CA VAL A 17 12.90 -12.03 -31.36
C VAL A 17 11.77 -11.72 -30.38
N SER A 18 12.16 -11.53 -29.12
CA SER A 18 11.34 -11.05 -28.03
C SER A 18 11.09 -9.54 -28.18
N LEU A 19 9.83 -9.13 -28.34
CA LEU A 19 9.41 -7.73 -28.34
C LEU A 19 8.66 -7.39 -27.05
N THR A 20 9.30 -6.62 -26.18
CA THR A 20 8.68 -5.96 -25.03
C THR A 20 7.90 -4.74 -25.53
N VAL A 21 6.58 -4.78 -25.43
CA VAL A 21 5.67 -3.77 -26.00
C VAL A 21 5.37 -2.66 -24.99
N THR A 22 5.86 -1.44 -25.22
CA THR A 22 5.34 -0.19 -24.62
C THR A 22 4.59 0.63 -25.67
N LYS A 23 3.60 1.46 -25.29
CA LYS A 23 2.60 2.10 -26.19
C LYS A 23 3.04 3.49 -26.73
N GLY A 24 2.63 3.81 -27.97
CA GLY A 24 2.57 5.15 -28.59
C GLY A 24 3.79 5.66 -29.39
N SER A 25 3.85 5.43 -30.72
CA SER A 25 4.57 6.29 -31.69
C SER A 25 4.19 5.94 -33.16
N PRO A 26 4.19 6.91 -34.10
CA PRO A 26 3.84 6.70 -35.53
C PRO A 26 4.88 5.92 -36.34
N GLU A 27 6.07 5.65 -35.78
CA GLU A 27 7.10 4.77 -36.38
C GLU A 27 6.66 3.29 -36.43
N ARG A 28 5.57 2.93 -35.74
CA ARG A 28 5.03 1.57 -35.64
C ARG A 28 4.38 1.05 -36.91
N CYS A 29 3.77 1.90 -37.72
CA CYS A 29 3.15 1.47 -38.98
C CYS A 29 4.21 1.06 -40.00
N ILE A 30 5.34 1.77 -40.04
CA ILE A 30 6.40 1.54 -41.03
C ILE A 30 7.13 0.21 -40.76
N LEU A 31 7.44 -0.09 -39.50
CA LEU A 31 8.07 -1.36 -39.12
C LEU A 31 7.14 -2.56 -39.35
N ALA A 32 5.84 -2.44 -39.02
CA ALA A 32 4.88 -3.51 -39.25
C ALA A 32 4.66 -3.78 -40.76
N GLU A 33 4.62 -2.73 -41.58
CA GLU A 33 4.53 -2.85 -43.05
C GLU A 33 5.79 -3.48 -43.66
N TYR A 34 6.98 -3.14 -43.14
CA TYR A 34 8.22 -3.75 -43.58
C TYR A 34 8.26 -5.26 -43.27
N PHE A 35 7.89 -5.65 -42.05
CA PHE A 35 7.81 -7.06 -41.66
C PHE A 35 6.77 -7.85 -42.47
N LEU A 36 5.60 -7.26 -42.74
CA LEU A 36 4.58 -7.88 -43.59
C LEU A 36 5.09 -8.08 -45.03
N LYS A 37 5.86 -7.13 -45.55
CA LYS A 37 6.48 -7.24 -46.88
C LYS A 37 7.51 -8.36 -46.92
N GLU A 38 8.36 -8.46 -45.90
CA GLU A 38 9.39 -9.51 -45.79
C GLU A 38 8.76 -10.91 -45.65
N ILE A 39 7.73 -11.06 -44.82
CA ILE A 39 6.98 -12.32 -44.70
C ILE A 39 6.36 -12.72 -46.04
N LYS A 40 5.79 -11.75 -46.76
CA LYS A 40 5.18 -12.01 -48.08
C LYS A 40 6.21 -12.46 -49.11
N THR A 41 7.38 -11.82 -49.13
CA THR A 41 8.49 -12.20 -50.02
C THR A 41 8.99 -13.60 -49.68
N ASN A 42 9.21 -13.91 -48.40
CA ASN A 42 9.64 -15.24 -47.96
C ASN A 42 8.64 -16.32 -48.32
N TYR A 43 7.34 -16.07 -48.16
CA TYR A 43 6.29 -17.00 -48.58
C TYR A 43 6.31 -17.25 -50.10
N GLN A 44 6.52 -16.22 -50.90
CA GLN A 44 6.62 -16.35 -52.36
C GLN A 44 7.85 -17.16 -52.80
N THR A 45 9.00 -16.95 -52.15
CA THR A 45 10.22 -17.73 -52.40
C THR A 45 10.00 -19.21 -52.05
N LEU A 46 9.40 -19.48 -50.89
CA LEU A 46 9.10 -20.85 -50.47
C LEU A 46 8.12 -21.55 -51.42
N LEU A 47 7.15 -20.81 -51.98
CA LEU A 47 6.20 -21.33 -52.96
C LEU A 47 6.88 -21.72 -54.28
N LEU A 48 7.87 -20.92 -54.71
CA LEU A 48 8.68 -21.21 -55.91
C LEU A 48 9.58 -22.41 -55.69
N GLU A 49 10.25 -22.50 -54.54
CA GLU A 49 11.08 -23.65 -54.17
C GLU A 49 10.24 -24.94 -54.07
N TRP A 50 9.05 -24.86 -53.48
CA TRP A 50 8.11 -25.98 -53.42
C TRP A 50 7.66 -26.43 -54.82
N SER A 51 7.37 -25.49 -55.73
CA SER A 51 7.01 -25.82 -57.10
C SER A 51 8.17 -26.45 -57.87
N ALA A 52 9.42 -26.01 -57.64
CA ALA A 52 10.61 -26.60 -58.26
C ALA A 52 10.82 -28.03 -57.77
N LEU A 53 10.68 -28.27 -56.46
CA LEU A 53 10.75 -29.61 -55.86
C LEU A 53 9.65 -30.55 -56.40
N GLN A 54 8.45 -30.04 -56.65
CA GLN A 54 7.39 -30.84 -57.27
C GLN A 54 7.74 -31.22 -58.71
N GLU A 55 8.35 -30.32 -59.47
CA GLU A 55 8.74 -30.62 -60.85
C GLU A 55 9.96 -31.56 -60.90
N ASP A 56 10.91 -31.42 -59.98
CA ASP A 56 12.05 -32.34 -59.83
C ASP A 56 11.58 -33.75 -59.44
N LEU A 57 10.64 -33.86 -58.50
CA LEU A 57 10.06 -35.16 -58.11
C LEU A 57 9.28 -35.79 -59.28
N LYS A 58 8.56 -34.97 -60.05
CA LYS A 58 7.84 -35.43 -61.23
C LYS A 58 8.80 -35.91 -62.32
N ASN A 59 9.91 -35.19 -62.54
CA ASN A 59 10.98 -35.59 -63.45
C ASN A 59 11.70 -36.84 -62.97
N GLU A 60 11.91 -37.02 -61.67
CA GLU A 60 12.49 -38.23 -61.11
C GLU A 60 11.56 -39.44 -61.28
N ILE A 61 10.25 -39.26 -61.14
CA ILE A 61 9.25 -40.30 -61.41
C ILE A 61 9.22 -40.63 -62.90
N VAL A 62 9.22 -39.63 -63.80
CA VAL A 62 9.23 -39.83 -65.25
C VAL A 62 10.52 -40.53 -65.69
N ASN A 63 11.68 -40.16 -65.15
CA ASN A 63 12.96 -40.82 -65.43
C ASN A 63 12.98 -42.26 -64.89
N LYS A 64 12.45 -42.52 -63.69
CA LYS A 64 12.31 -43.89 -63.17
C LYS A 64 11.33 -44.73 -63.98
N ILE A 65 10.32 -44.13 -64.61
CA ILE A 65 9.42 -44.83 -65.54
C ILE A 65 10.11 -45.08 -66.89
N ALA A 66 10.87 -44.11 -67.41
CA ALA A 66 11.63 -44.23 -68.66
C ALA A 66 12.78 -45.25 -68.56
N ASP A 67 13.49 -45.30 -67.42
CA ASP A 67 14.51 -46.32 -67.12
C ASP A 67 13.89 -47.72 -67.03
N ASN A 68 12.63 -47.82 -66.59
CA ASN A 68 11.90 -49.08 -66.54
C ASN A 68 11.34 -49.50 -67.91
N GLU A 69 11.08 -48.55 -68.82
CA GLU A 69 10.68 -48.83 -70.21
C GLU A 69 11.88 -49.15 -71.13
N GLN A 70 13.08 -48.61 -70.86
CA GLN A 70 14.32 -48.99 -71.58
C GLN A 70 14.95 -50.28 -71.06
N ALA A 71 14.51 -50.79 -69.91
CA ALA A 71 14.79 -52.15 -69.44
C ALA A 71 13.80 -53.19 -70.00
N LYS A 72 13.29 -53.02 -71.23
CA LYS A 72 12.59 -54.08 -71.95
C LYS A 72 13.61 -55.08 -72.52
N ARG A 73 14.33 -55.75 -71.60
CA ARG A 73 15.06 -56.99 -71.89
C ARG A 73 14.04 -57.98 -72.51
N PRO A 74 14.44 -58.80 -73.50
CA PRO A 74 13.61 -59.94 -73.86
C PRO A 74 13.31 -60.70 -72.57
N MET A 75 12.04 -61.06 -72.36
CA MET A 75 11.59 -61.79 -71.18
C MET A 75 12.32 -63.14 -71.17
N SER A 76 13.56 -63.15 -70.68
CA SER A 76 14.26 -64.37 -70.35
C SER A 76 13.54 -64.91 -69.14
N LEU A 77 13.01 -66.11 -69.31
CA LEU A 77 12.31 -66.85 -68.28
C LEU A 77 13.31 -67.10 -67.13
N LEU A 78 13.43 -66.14 -66.22
CA LEU A 78 14.25 -66.26 -65.02
C LEU A 78 13.63 -67.39 -64.21
N THR A 79 14.36 -68.51 -64.12
CA THR A 79 13.94 -69.68 -63.36
C THR A 79 14.14 -69.35 -61.88
N VAL A 80 13.13 -68.74 -61.26
CA VAL A 80 13.15 -68.42 -59.84
C VAL A 80 12.97 -69.72 -59.05
N ASN A 81 13.83 -69.96 -58.06
CA ASN A 81 13.70 -71.13 -57.20
C ASN A 81 12.33 -71.08 -56.50
N LYS A 82 11.54 -72.14 -56.69
CA LYS A 82 10.17 -72.24 -56.20
C LYS A 82 10.08 -72.06 -54.68
N LYS A 83 11.14 -72.39 -53.93
CA LYS A 83 11.23 -72.14 -52.48
C LYS A 83 11.34 -70.64 -52.16
N ASP A 84 12.21 -69.91 -52.84
CA ASP A 84 12.43 -68.49 -52.59
C ASP A 84 11.18 -67.67 -52.95
N LEU A 85 10.51 -68.04 -54.06
CA LEU A 85 9.24 -67.43 -54.46
C LEU A 85 8.12 -67.74 -53.46
N ALA A 86 8.05 -68.98 -52.96
CA ALA A 86 7.08 -69.36 -51.93
C ALA A 86 7.35 -68.65 -50.59
N GLN A 87 8.62 -68.50 -50.21
CA GLN A 87 9.03 -67.79 -49.01
C GLN A 87 8.67 -66.30 -49.10
N LEU A 88 8.97 -65.66 -50.23
CA LEU A 88 8.58 -64.27 -50.48
C LEU A 88 7.05 -64.10 -50.48
N ALA A 89 6.31 -65.04 -51.06
CA ALA A 89 4.85 -65.03 -51.02
C ALA A 89 4.31 -65.14 -49.58
N THR A 90 4.94 -65.97 -48.73
CA THR A 90 4.59 -66.08 -47.31
C THR A 90 4.97 -64.82 -46.52
N GLU A 91 6.14 -64.21 -46.76
CA GLU A 91 6.55 -62.96 -46.12
C GLU A 91 5.63 -61.80 -46.53
N ILE A 92 5.25 -61.71 -47.80
CA ILE A 92 4.29 -60.73 -48.29
C ILE A 92 2.92 -60.96 -47.66
N THR A 93 2.42 -62.20 -47.58
CA THR A 93 1.13 -62.47 -46.92
C THR A 93 1.19 -62.17 -45.42
N GLN A 94 2.29 -62.49 -44.75
CA GLN A 94 2.49 -62.20 -43.33
C GLN A 94 2.53 -60.69 -43.08
N LEU A 95 3.31 -59.93 -43.86
CA LEU A 95 3.32 -58.46 -43.84
C LEU A 95 1.93 -57.88 -44.11
N LYS A 96 1.18 -58.44 -45.06
CA LYS A 96 -0.19 -58.00 -45.39
C LYS A 96 -1.16 -58.19 -44.22
N ILE A 97 -0.89 -59.13 -43.33
CA ILE A 97 -1.70 -59.42 -42.14
C ILE A 97 -1.21 -58.62 -40.91
N THR A 98 0.09 -58.58 -40.65
CA THR A 98 0.65 -57.95 -39.44
C THR A 98 0.72 -56.43 -39.54
N LEU A 99 1.02 -55.88 -40.72
CA LEU A 99 1.20 -54.43 -40.89
C LEU A 99 -0.08 -53.64 -40.55
N PRO A 100 -1.28 -54.01 -41.05
CA PRO A 100 -2.52 -53.33 -40.67
C PRO A 100 -2.85 -53.48 -39.17
N ALA A 101 -2.56 -54.64 -38.57
CA ALA A 101 -2.83 -54.89 -37.16
C ALA A 101 -1.97 -53.99 -36.24
N VAL A 102 -0.66 -53.92 -36.51
CA VAL A 102 0.28 -53.06 -35.77
C VAL A 102 0.00 -51.58 -36.02
N LEU A 103 -0.27 -51.19 -37.26
CA LEU A 103 -0.64 -49.81 -37.60
C LEU A 103 -1.96 -49.40 -36.94
N ASN A 104 -2.98 -50.26 -36.92
CA ASN A 104 -4.25 -49.95 -36.25
C ASN A 104 -4.08 -49.86 -34.74
N GLN A 105 -3.31 -50.74 -34.12
CA GLN A 105 -3.01 -50.66 -32.68
C GLN A 105 -2.26 -49.37 -32.32
N SER A 106 -1.22 -49.03 -33.09
CA SER A 106 -0.45 -47.78 -32.94
C SER A 106 -1.35 -46.54 -33.16
N LYS A 107 -2.18 -46.56 -34.20
CA LYS A 107 -3.14 -45.49 -34.51
C LYS A 107 -4.15 -45.30 -33.38
N MET A 108 -4.72 -46.37 -32.84
CA MET A 108 -5.65 -46.30 -31.71
C MET A 108 -4.98 -45.78 -30.44
N ALA A 109 -3.75 -46.21 -30.15
CA ALA A 109 -2.97 -45.70 -29.02
C ALA A 109 -2.68 -44.20 -29.18
N ASN A 110 -2.31 -43.75 -30.39
CA ASN A 110 -2.06 -42.35 -30.68
C ASN A 110 -3.34 -41.50 -30.59
N ILE A 111 -4.48 -42.00 -31.07
CA ILE A 111 -5.78 -41.33 -30.91
C ILE A 111 -6.12 -41.17 -29.42
N GLY A 112 -5.92 -42.20 -28.60
CA GLY A 112 -6.13 -42.11 -27.16
C GLY A 112 -5.24 -41.05 -26.50
N ARG A 113 -3.96 -41.00 -26.88
CA ARG A 113 -3.01 -39.99 -26.38
C ARG A 113 -3.39 -38.57 -26.80
N VAL A 114 -3.81 -38.37 -28.05
CA VAL A 114 -4.23 -37.05 -28.54
C VAL A 114 -5.46 -36.57 -27.77
N LYS A 115 -6.46 -37.43 -27.54
CA LYS A 115 -7.65 -37.06 -26.75
C LYS A 115 -7.30 -36.68 -25.31
N ALA A 116 -6.42 -37.43 -24.66
CA ALA A 116 -5.97 -37.10 -23.30
C ALA A 116 -5.25 -35.74 -23.25
N LEU A 117 -4.40 -35.45 -24.23
CA LEU A 117 -3.73 -34.15 -24.36
C LEU A 117 -4.71 -33.02 -24.68
N GLU A 118 -5.75 -33.27 -25.47
CA GLU A 118 -6.81 -32.29 -25.76
C GLU A 118 -7.62 -31.95 -24.50
N GLU A 119 -7.99 -32.95 -23.69
CA GLU A 119 -8.65 -32.74 -22.40
C GLU A 119 -7.76 -31.98 -21.42
N GLU A 120 -6.48 -32.35 -21.31
CA GLU A 120 -5.49 -31.66 -20.47
C GLU A 120 -5.31 -30.20 -20.92
N ALA A 121 -5.19 -29.95 -22.23
CA ALA A 121 -5.06 -28.59 -22.76
C ALA A 121 -6.31 -27.73 -22.50
N LEU A 122 -7.50 -28.32 -22.56
CA LEU A 122 -8.74 -27.63 -22.23
C LEU A 122 -8.80 -27.26 -20.74
N GLN A 123 -8.43 -28.20 -19.87
CA GLN A 123 -8.39 -28.00 -18.43
C GLN A 123 -7.40 -26.90 -18.04
N LEU A 124 -6.17 -26.95 -18.56
CA LEU A 124 -5.16 -25.92 -18.35
C LEU A 124 -5.62 -24.54 -18.84
N ARG A 125 -6.37 -24.48 -19.94
CA ARG A 125 -6.89 -23.22 -20.47
C ARG A 125 -7.96 -22.60 -19.56
N LYS A 126 -8.78 -23.44 -18.93
CA LYS A 126 -9.76 -23.01 -17.93
C LYS A 126 -9.07 -22.50 -16.67
N GLU A 127 -8.12 -23.27 -16.13
CA GLU A 127 -7.33 -22.89 -14.96
C GLU A 127 -6.58 -21.57 -15.18
N LYS A 128 -5.97 -21.40 -16.35
CA LYS A 128 -5.33 -20.15 -16.73
C LYS A 128 -6.31 -18.96 -16.71
N GLY A 129 -7.52 -19.12 -17.25
CA GLY A 129 -8.54 -18.07 -17.24
C GLY A 129 -9.02 -17.71 -15.83
N GLU A 130 -9.12 -18.71 -14.95
CA GLU A 130 -9.45 -18.50 -13.52
C GLU A 130 -8.33 -17.73 -12.81
N VAL A 131 -7.07 -18.11 -13.02
CA VAL A 131 -5.91 -17.40 -12.46
C VAL A 131 -5.82 -15.97 -12.98
N GLU A 132 -6.00 -15.73 -14.27
CA GLU A 132 -6.00 -14.38 -14.85
C GLU A 132 -7.10 -13.50 -14.23
N SER A 133 -8.29 -14.06 -14.02
CA SER A 133 -9.39 -13.35 -13.36
C SER A 133 -9.06 -13.03 -11.90
N GLN A 134 -8.43 -13.95 -11.16
CA GLN A 134 -7.99 -13.70 -9.78
C GLN A 134 -6.90 -12.64 -9.72
N VAL A 135 -5.93 -12.64 -10.65
CA VAL A 135 -4.88 -11.62 -10.73
C VAL A 135 -5.48 -10.23 -10.93
N LEU A 136 -6.47 -10.09 -11.82
CA LEU A 136 -7.16 -8.82 -12.04
C LEU A 136 -7.94 -8.37 -10.80
N TYR A 137 -8.65 -9.29 -10.14
CA TYR A 137 -9.38 -9.02 -8.90
C TYR A 137 -8.44 -8.49 -7.81
N TRP A 138 -7.36 -9.22 -7.52
CA TRP A 138 -6.41 -8.83 -6.49
C TRP A 138 -5.67 -7.54 -6.83
N LYS A 139 -5.32 -7.33 -8.11
CA LYS A 139 -4.72 -6.07 -8.56
C LYS A 139 -5.63 -4.87 -8.30
N SER A 140 -6.91 -4.98 -8.65
CA SER A 140 -7.91 -3.92 -8.38
C SER A 140 -8.03 -3.65 -6.89
N ARG A 141 -8.16 -4.70 -6.07
CA ARG A 141 -8.27 -4.59 -4.62
C ARG A 141 -7.04 -3.94 -3.99
N CYS A 142 -5.84 -4.31 -4.44
CA CYS A 142 -4.59 -3.69 -3.99
C CYS A 142 -4.52 -2.21 -4.36
N GLN A 143 -4.98 -1.83 -5.57
CA GLN A 143 -5.01 -0.43 -5.99
C GLN A 143 -5.99 0.40 -5.16
N SER A 144 -7.19 -0.11 -4.89
CA SER A 144 -8.17 0.56 -4.02
C SER A 144 -7.65 0.72 -2.60
N ALA A 145 -7.07 -0.33 -2.01
CA ALA A 145 -6.51 -0.28 -0.67
C ALA A 145 -5.33 0.70 -0.59
N PHE A 146 -4.48 0.75 -1.62
CA PHE A 146 -3.39 1.73 -1.70
C PHE A 146 -3.91 3.17 -1.75
N ALA A 147 -4.96 3.44 -2.56
CA ALA A 147 -5.55 4.76 -2.65
C ALA A 147 -6.22 5.22 -1.34
N GLU A 148 -6.88 4.31 -0.62
CA GLU A 148 -7.40 4.60 0.73
C GLU A 148 -6.27 4.92 1.71
N CYS A 149 -5.21 4.10 1.72
CA CYS A 149 -4.06 4.32 2.60
C CYS A 149 -3.37 5.68 2.35
N GLN A 150 -3.28 6.13 1.10
CA GLN A 150 -2.74 7.47 0.81
C GLN A 150 -3.65 8.59 1.32
N ARG A 151 -4.97 8.46 1.14
CA ARG A 151 -5.93 9.44 1.66
C ARG A 151 -5.88 9.52 3.19
N GLU A 152 -5.91 8.37 3.85
CA GLU A 152 -5.84 8.31 5.32
C GLU A 152 -4.52 8.90 5.84
N LYS A 153 -3.40 8.67 5.13
CA LYS A 153 -2.10 9.27 5.49
C LYS A 153 -2.12 10.80 5.36
N GLU A 154 -2.74 11.34 4.32
CA GLU A 154 -2.88 12.79 4.10
C GLU A 154 -3.77 13.42 5.17
N GLU A 155 -4.91 12.80 5.47
CA GLU A 155 -5.81 13.23 6.56
C GLU A 155 -5.12 13.16 7.92
N ASN A 156 -4.37 12.09 8.21
CA ASN A 156 -3.61 11.97 9.45
C ASN A 156 -2.56 13.08 9.60
N LEU A 157 -1.84 13.41 8.53
CA LEU A 157 -0.89 14.52 8.51
C LEU A 157 -1.59 15.84 8.80
N LYS A 158 -2.73 16.10 8.16
CA LYS A 158 -3.52 17.31 8.40
C LYS A 158 -3.99 17.41 9.85
N LEU A 159 -4.58 16.35 10.38
CA LEU A 159 -5.04 16.30 11.78
C LEU A 159 -3.89 16.53 12.77
N ARG A 160 -2.69 16.02 12.48
CA ARG A 160 -1.50 16.26 13.32
C ARG A 160 -1.06 17.72 13.29
N CYS A 161 -1.11 18.37 12.13
CA CYS A 161 -0.84 19.81 12.01
C CYS A 161 -1.87 20.62 12.80
N ASP A 162 -3.16 20.32 12.62
CA ASP A 162 -4.25 21.02 13.31
C ASP A 162 -4.15 20.86 14.85
N LEU A 163 -3.83 19.65 15.33
CA LEU A 163 -3.58 19.39 16.75
C LEU A 163 -2.38 20.17 17.28
N GLN A 164 -1.30 20.25 16.52
CA GLN A 164 -0.11 21.02 16.90
C GLN A 164 -0.42 22.52 16.98
N GLU A 165 -1.16 23.05 16.00
CA GLU A 165 -1.59 24.44 16.01
C GLU A 165 -2.48 24.75 17.21
N LEU A 166 -3.51 23.93 17.45
CA LEU A 166 -4.42 24.13 18.57
C LEU A 166 -3.72 24.01 19.93
N THR A 167 -2.77 23.08 20.05
CA THR A 167 -1.94 22.93 21.26
C THR A 167 -1.10 24.19 21.51
N ASN A 168 -0.49 24.74 20.47
CA ASN A 168 0.27 25.99 20.57
C ASN A 168 -0.62 27.18 20.95
N GLN A 169 -1.79 27.30 20.33
CA GLN A 169 -2.75 28.36 20.65
C GLN A 169 -3.23 28.27 22.11
N MET A 170 -3.53 27.06 22.59
CA MET A 170 -3.96 26.84 23.98
C MET A 170 -2.84 27.18 24.98
N SER A 171 -1.60 26.78 24.67
CA SER A 171 -0.43 27.13 25.49
C SER A 171 -0.23 28.65 25.57
N GLN A 172 -0.31 29.35 24.43
CA GLN A 172 -0.18 30.81 24.38
C GLN A 172 -1.32 31.51 25.14
N GLN A 173 -2.55 31.01 25.02
CA GLN A 173 -3.69 31.57 25.75
C GLN A 173 -3.54 31.38 27.26
N SER A 174 -3.06 30.23 27.71
CA SER A 174 -2.80 29.96 29.12
C SER A 174 -1.72 30.89 29.69
N GLU A 175 -0.61 31.08 28.97
CA GLU A 175 0.45 32.00 29.36
C GLU A 175 -0.05 33.45 29.41
N TYR A 176 -0.79 33.88 28.39
CA TYR A 176 -1.38 35.21 28.33
C TYR A 176 -2.35 35.47 29.49
N CYS A 177 -3.29 34.54 29.75
CA CYS A 177 -4.25 34.67 30.84
C CYS A 177 -3.57 34.73 32.21
N THR A 178 -2.51 33.93 32.41
CA THR A 178 -1.73 33.95 33.65
C THR A 178 -0.98 35.26 33.81
N SER A 179 -0.33 35.76 32.75
CA SER A 179 0.40 37.03 32.77
C SER A 179 -0.55 38.21 33.04
N LEU A 180 -1.68 38.27 32.35
CA LEU A 180 -2.72 39.28 32.56
C LEU A 180 -3.30 39.20 33.98
N GLY A 181 -3.64 37.99 34.44
CA GLY A 181 -4.15 37.74 35.78
C GLY A 181 -3.18 38.18 36.86
N SER A 182 -1.90 37.85 36.72
CA SER A 182 -0.83 38.30 37.61
C SER A 182 -0.74 39.83 37.68
N ALA A 183 -0.70 40.51 36.53
CA ALA A 183 -0.60 41.97 36.48
C ALA A 183 -1.83 42.65 37.12
N CYS A 184 -3.04 42.29 36.70
CA CYS A 184 -4.28 42.88 37.19
C CYS A 184 -4.48 42.60 38.69
N CYS A 185 -4.26 41.36 39.13
CA CYS A 185 -4.45 41.01 40.54
C CYS A 185 -3.37 41.58 41.44
N THR A 186 -2.13 41.76 40.95
CA THR A 186 -1.10 42.47 41.72
C THR A 186 -1.48 43.92 41.97
N ILE A 187 -2.06 44.60 40.96
CA ILE A 187 -2.58 45.96 41.13
C ILE A 187 -3.75 45.97 42.12
N LEU A 188 -4.70 45.05 41.95
CA LEU A 188 -5.86 44.95 42.84
C LEU A 188 -5.47 44.63 44.28
N TRP A 189 -4.47 43.77 44.48
CA TRP A 189 -3.87 43.50 45.79
C TRP A 189 -3.34 44.79 46.41
N ARG A 190 -2.55 45.58 45.67
CA ARG A 190 -2.03 46.87 46.18
C ARG A 190 -3.14 47.86 46.53
N VAL A 191 -4.17 47.98 45.68
CA VAL A 191 -5.32 48.88 45.90
C VAL A 191 -6.15 48.44 47.10
N SER A 192 -6.33 47.13 47.29
CA SER A 192 -7.08 46.55 48.43
C SER A 192 -6.41 46.78 49.79
N ARG A 193 -5.23 47.41 49.88
CA ARG A 193 -4.64 47.86 51.15
C ARG A 193 -5.43 49.01 51.78
N ASN A 194 -6.27 49.70 51.01
CA ASN A 194 -7.14 50.76 51.49
C ASN A 194 -8.55 50.21 51.81
N GLU A 195 -9.05 50.51 53.00
CA GLU A 195 -10.36 50.04 53.48
C GLU A 195 -11.53 50.52 52.61
N ASP A 196 -11.50 51.79 52.14
CA ASP A 196 -12.53 52.30 51.23
C ASP A 196 -12.58 51.51 49.92
N SER A 197 -11.40 51.07 49.45
CA SER A 197 -11.29 50.26 48.23
C SER A 197 -11.80 48.85 48.44
N VAL A 198 -11.53 48.23 49.59
CA VAL A 198 -12.10 46.93 49.97
C VAL A 198 -13.63 47.02 50.01
N GLN A 199 -14.18 48.05 50.63
CA GLN A 199 -15.63 48.25 50.66
C GLN A 199 -16.21 48.43 49.25
N ALA A 200 -15.58 49.25 48.40
CA ALA A 200 -16.02 49.45 47.02
C ALA A 200 -15.98 48.15 46.18
N ILE A 201 -14.96 47.31 46.35
CA ILE A 201 -14.85 46.00 45.69
C ILE A 201 -16.01 45.09 46.13
N LEU A 202 -16.27 45.02 47.44
CA LEU A 202 -17.27 44.11 48.00
C LEU A 202 -18.72 44.54 47.76
N MET A 203 -18.96 45.84 47.58
CA MET A 203 -20.28 46.34 47.14
C MET A 203 -20.50 46.20 45.63
N GLY A 204 -19.49 45.78 44.87
CA GLY A 204 -19.59 45.58 43.44
C GLY A 204 -20.54 44.45 43.05
N SER A 205 -21.30 44.63 41.96
CA SER A 205 -22.30 43.66 41.48
C SER A 205 -21.73 42.30 41.02
N LYS A 206 -20.40 42.18 40.95
CA LYS A 206 -19.67 41.00 40.51
C LYS A 206 -18.86 40.32 41.62
N VAL A 207 -19.06 40.71 42.88
CA VAL A 207 -18.28 40.19 44.02
C VAL A 207 -18.39 38.66 44.15
N ASP A 208 -19.58 38.08 44.01
CA ASP A 208 -19.78 36.64 44.15
C ASP A 208 -19.06 35.86 43.03
N GLU A 209 -19.15 36.36 41.79
CA GLU A 209 -18.43 35.80 40.63
C GLU A 209 -16.91 35.89 40.83
N PHE A 210 -16.44 37.04 41.33
CA PHE A 210 -15.02 37.25 41.66
C PHE A 210 -14.52 36.28 42.73
N LEU A 211 -15.23 36.12 43.86
CA LEU A 211 -14.83 35.19 44.93
C LEU A 211 -14.88 33.73 44.47
N SER A 212 -15.84 33.37 43.64
CA SER A 212 -15.95 32.04 43.03
C SER A 212 -14.77 31.75 42.09
N LEU A 213 -14.39 32.72 41.25
CA LEU A 213 -13.24 32.62 40.37
C LEU A 213 -11.95 32.44 41.17
N ILE A 214 -11.72 33.27 42.20
CA ILE A 214 -10.55 33.12 43.07
C ILE A 214 -10.53 31.73 43.70
N SER A 215 -11.65 31.29 44.27
CA SER A 215 -11.73 29.99 44.94
C SER A 215 -11.39 28.86 43.96
N SER A 216 -11.92 28.91 42.75
CA SER A 216 -11.68 27.89 41.72
C SER A 216 -10.22 27.91 41.26
N THR A 217 -9.64 29.09 41.00
CA THR A 217 -8.23 29.23 40.61
C THR A 217 -7.29 28.70 41.67
N LEU A 218 -7.52 29.04 42.95
CA LEU A 218 -6.69 28.57 44.06
C LEU A 218 -6.78 27.06 44.25
N LYS A 219 -7.97 26.46 44.13
CA LYS A 219 -8.16 25.00 44.20
C LYS A 219 -7.45 24.29 43.06
N SER A 220 -7.71 24.71 41.82
CA SER A 220 -7.08 24.12 40.63
C SER A 220 -5.56 24.19 40.70
N PHE A 221 -5.01 25.28 41.23
CA PHE A 221 -3.57 25.42 41.43
C PHE A 221 -3.03 24.42 42.46
N CYS A 222 -3.70 24.27 43.62
CA CYS A 222 -3.30 23.30 44.63
C CYS A 222 -3.41 21.86 44.10
N GLU A 223 -4.42 21.54 43.30
CA GLU A 223 -4.60 20.23 42.70
C GLU A 223 -3.52 19.92 41.66
N ALA A 224 -3.14 20.91 40.86
CA ALA A 224 -2.11 20.77 39.83
C ALA A 224 -0.72 20.54 40.43
N TYR A 225 -0.35 21.31 41.45
CA TYR A 225 1.02 21.31 41.97
C TYR A 225 1.21 20.51 43.25
N LYS A 226 0.19 20.35 44.10
CA LYS A 226 0.24 19.66 45.40
C LYS A 226 1.46 20.07 46.24
N THR A 227 2.59 19.36 46.08
CA THR A 227 3.87 19.59 46.76
C THR A 227 4.96 20.24 45.89
N ASP A 228 4.83 20.20 44.56
CA ASP A 228 5.83 20.68 43.62
C ASP A 228 5.45 22.05 43.07
N TRP A 229 5.56 23.08 43.90
CA TRP A 229 5.18 24.42 43.50
C TRP A 229 6.13 24.99 42.43
N PRO A 230 5.61 25.74 41.45
CA PRO A 230 6.42 26.35 40.40
C PRO A 230 7.40 27.39 40.98
N GLN A 231 8.38 27.83 40.17
CA GLN A 231 9.39 28.81 40.58
C GLN A 231 8.76 30.09 41.16
N GLU A 232 9.46 30.73 42.11
CA GLU A 232 8.93 31.87 42.87
C GLU A 232 8.64 33.11 42.00
N ASP A 233 9.35 33.26 40.89
CA ASP A 233 9.23 34.38 39.95
C ASP A 233 8.27 34.11 38.79
N SER A 234 7.64 32.92 38.72
CA SER A 234 6.69 32.62 37.65
C SER A 234 5.43 33.49 37.76
N HIS A 235 4.84 33.82 36.60
CA HIS A 235 3.57 34.55 36.56
C HIS A 235 2.46 33.80 37.28
N GLU A 236 2.46 32.46 37.24
CA GLU A 236 1.50 31.63 37.99
C GLU A 236 1.65 31.81 39.50
N THR A 237 2.88 31.71 40.04
CA THR A 237 3.12 31.93 41.48
C THR A 237 2.71 33.33 41.88
N GLN A 238 3.10 34.35 41.11
CA GLN A 238 2.75 35.74 41.39
C GLN A 238 1.24 35.97 41.34
N PHE A 239 0.54 35.36 40.40
CA PHE A 239 -0.92 35.45 40.28
C PHE A 239 -1.61 34.86 41.52
N ILE A 240 -1.22 33.66 41.94
CA ILE A 240 -1.77 32.99 43.12
C ILE A 240 -1.48 33.78 44.40
N LEU A 241 -0.24 34.29 44.56
CA LEU A 241 0.12 35.12 45.70
C LEU A 241 -0.68 36.43 45.73
N ALA A 242 -0.91 37.06 44.56
CA ALA A 242 -1.72 38.26 44.48
C ALA A 242 -3.18 38.01 44.87
N LEU A 243 -3.76 36.89 44.45
CA LEU A 243 -5.10 36.47 44.88
C LEU A 243 -5.16 36.25 46.39
N CYS A 244 -4.21 35.50 46.95
CA CYS A 244 -4.11 35.30 48.40
C CYS A 244 -3.96 36.64 49.15
N GLY A 245 -3.18 37.57 48.60
CA GLY A 245 -2.96 38.90 49.15
C GLY A 245 -4.23 39.76 49.17
N ILE A 246 -5.04 39.72 48.11
CA ILE A 246 -6.35 40.39 48.07
C ILE A 246 -7.24 39.87 49.20
N ILE A 247 -7.38 38.54 49.34
CA ILE A 247 -8.22 37.94 50.38
C ILE A 247 -7.69 38.27 51.78
N THR A 248 -6.37 38.28 51.96
CA THR A 248 -5.74 38.68 53.22
C THR A 248 -6.10 40.12 53.60
N ASN A 249 -6.04 41.05 52.64
CA ASN A 249 -6.41 42.45 52.88
C ASN A 249 -7.91 42.60 53.16
N VAL A 250 -8.77 41.88 52.44
CA VAL A 250 -10.21 41.86 52.71
C VAL A 250 -10.48 41.36 54.14
N ALA A 251 -9.85 40.27 54.56
CA ALA A 251 -9.98 39.73 55.92
C ALA A 251 -9.39 40.66 57.01
N ALA A 252 -8.46 41.55 56.64
CA ALA A 252 -7.92 42.55 57.55
C ALA A 252 -8.87 43.74 57.80
N SER A 253 -9.76 44.06 56.86
CA SER A 253 -10.78 45.12 57.02
C SER A 253 -11.96 44.70 57.90
N ALA A 254 -12.54 45.66 58.63
CA ALA A 254 -13.73 45.40 59.44
C ALA A 254 -14.95 45.03 58.59
N TYR A 255 -15.20 45.80 57.52
CA TYR A 255 -16.29 45.51 56.58
C TYR A 255 -16.07 44.17 55.86
N GLY A 256 -14.83 43.89 55.46
CA GLY A 256 -14.50 42.64 54.77
C GLY A 256 -14.74 41.39 55.63
N ARG A 257 -14.39 41.42 56.93
CA ARG A 257 -14.71 40.29 57.82
C ARG A 257 -16.20 40.05 57.97
N ASP A 258 -16.98 41.11 58.15
CA ASP A 258 -18.43 41.01 58.25
C ASP A 258 -19.04 40.43 56.97
N PHE A 259 -18.60 40.90 55.81
CA PHE A 259 -19.02 40.34 54.53
C PHE A 259 -18.66 38.86 54.39
N LEU A 260 -17.39 38.50 54.66
CA LEU A 260 -16.90 37.13 54.44
C LEU A 260 -17.64 36.09 55.27
N VAL A 261 -18.02 36.41 56.51
CA VAL A 261 -18.72 35.47 57.41
C VAL A 261 -20.21 35.37 57.08
N ASN A 262 -20.80 36.44 56.54
CA ASN A 262 -22.24 36.49 56.24
C ASN A 262 -22.58 36.12 54.77
N ASN A 263 -21.59 36.02 53.88
CA ASN A 263 -21.79 35.64 52.48
C ASN A 263 -21.31 34.19 52.23
N HIS A 264 -22.11 33.41 51.49
CA HIS A 264 -21.79 32.01 51.19
C HIS A 264 -20.46 31.83 50.43
N HIS A 265 -20.22 32.62 49.39
CA HIS A 265 -18.95 32.62 48.65
C HIS A 265 -17.80 33.19 49.48
N GLY A 266 -18.10 34.08 50.43
CA GLY A 266 -17.17 34.58 51.45
C GLY A 266 -16.61 33.46 52.36
N CYS A 267 -17.49 32.62 52.90
CA CYS A 267 -17.06 31.47 53.70
C CYS A 267 -16.26 30.47 52.87
N GLN A 268 -16.71 30.16 51.65
CA GLN A 268 -16.01 29.24 50.75
C GLN A 268 -14.59 29.70 50.40
N ILE A 269 -14.40 31.00 50.14
CA ILE A 269 -13.07 31.51 49.84
C ILE A 269 -12.17 31.48 51.07
N LEU A 270 -12.69 31.71 52.27
CA LEU A 270 -11.92 31.58 53.51
C LEU A 270 -11.39 30.16 53.71
N ASP A 271 -12.26 29.15 53.57
CA ASP A 271 -11.85 27.74 53.67
C ASP A 271 -10.77 27.40 52.63
N THR A 272 -11.00 27.84 51.40
CA THR A 272 -10.05 27.62 50.29
C THR A 272 -8.71 28.30 50.57
N HIS A 273 -8.73 29.54 51.08
CA HIS A 273 -7.54 30.31 51.39
C HIS A 273 -6.71 29.66 52.50
N ILE A 274 -7.36 29.18 53.56
CA ILE A 274 -6.69 28.43 54.65
C ILE A 274 -6.03 27.15 54.10
N ASN A 275 -6.73 26.42 53.23
CA ASN A 275 -6.20 25.20 52.60
C ASN A 275 -4.97 25.49 51.72
N VAL A 276 -4.97 26.60 50.99
CA VAL A 276 -3.82 27.02 50.17
C VAL A 276 -2.64 27.40 51.06
N LEU A 277 -2.87 28.21 52.10
CA LEU A 277 -1.82 28.65 53.01
C LEU A 277 -1.16 27.49 53.76
N SER A 278 -1.94 26.48 54.14
CA SER A 278 -1.40 25.28 54.80
C SER A 278 -0.57 24.39 53.86
N SER A 279 -0.82 24.46 52.56
CA SER A 279 -0.10 23.69 51.53
C SER A 279 1.11 24.43 50.95
N MET A 280 1.27 25.72 51.28
CA MET A 280 2.28 26.59 50.67
C MET A 280 3.63 26.52 51.40
N PRO A 281 4.78 26.51 50.69
CA PRO A 281 6.10 26.60 51.31
C PRO A 281 6.26 27.86 52.18
N ILE A 282 6.97 27.73 53.31
CA ILE A 282 7.15 28.81 54.29
C ILE A 282 7.78 30.07 53.66
N SER A 283 8.68 29.92 52.68
CA SER A 283 9.31 31.04 51.96
C SER A 283 8.28 31.91 51.22
N LYS A 284 7.28 31.30 50.59
CA LYS A 284 6.22 31.99 49.84
C LYS A 284 5.19 32.62 50.78
N CYS A 285 4.89 31.98 51.92
CA CYS A 285 4.02 32.54 52.97
C CYS A 285 4.53 33.87 53.55
N ALA A 286 5.86 34.05 53.63
CA ALA A 286 6.47 35.29 54.10
C ALA A 286 6.22 36.49 53.17
N GLN A 287 5.92 36.26 51.88
CA GLN A 287 5.71 37.32 50.90
C GLN A 287 4.34 38.01 51.06
N LEU A 288 3.35 37.34 51.67
CA LEU A 288 2.03 37.90 51.96
C LEU A 288 2.04 38.93 53.10
N LYS A 289 3.15 39.06 53.84
CA LYS A 289 3.28 39.98 54.99
C LYS A 289 3.79 41.38 54.62
N LYS A 290 4.05 41.66 53.34
CA LYS A 290 4.61 42.94 52.83
C LYS A 290 3.55 43.77 52.09
#